data_AF-A0A350WR67-F1
#
_entry.id   AF-A0A350WR67-F1
#
_cell.length_a   1.000
_cell.length_b   1.000
_cell.length_c   1.000
_cell.angle_alpha   90.00
_cell.angle_beta   90.00
_cell.angle_gamma   90.00
#
_symmetry.space_group_name_H-M   'P 1'
#
loop_
_entity.id
_entity.type
_entity.pdbx_description
1 polymer ?
#
loop_
_entity_poly.entity_id
_entity_poly.type
_entity_poly.pdbx_seq_one_letter_code
_entity_poly.pdbx_strand_id
1 'polypeptide(L)' 'RKYNEVDADFARDEGEEDLSLESWRAGHKRFFTRTLAEIGREFSEDMPLICERFRVIYK' A
#
# COMPACT_ATOMS: atom_id res chain seq x y z
N ARG A 1 1.10 5.43 9.06
CA ARG A 1 1.21 6.66 8.22
C ARG A 1 0.00 6.73 7.32
N LYS A 2 -0.32 7.90 6.75
CA LYS A 2 -1.38 7.99 5.74
C LYS A 2 -0.93 7.40 4.40
N TYR A 3 -1.88 7.00 3.57
CA TYR A 3 -1.59 6.49 2.23
C TYR A 3 -0.71 7.44 1.42
N ASN A 4 -1.02 8.74 1.40
CA ASN A 4 -0.25 9.73 0.65
C ASN A 4 1.13 10.05 1.25
N GLU A 5 1.40 9.64 2.49
CA GLU A 5 2.69 9.79 3.18
C GLU A 5 3.61 8.58 2.99
N VAL A 6 3.18 7.55 2.26
CA VAL A 6 4.06 6.43 1.88
C VAL A 6 5.13 6.94 0.90
N ASP A 7 6.37 6.62 1.23
CA ASP A 7 7.58 7.01 0.52
C ASP A 7 8.08 5.89 -0.41
N ALA A 8 9.01 6.26 -1.29
CA ALA A 8 9.61 5.32 -2.24
C ALA A 8 10.44 4.23 -1.55
N ASP A 9 10.96 4.47 -0.35
CA ASP A 9 11.72 3.47 0.41
C ASP A 9 10.83 2.31 0.85
N PHE A 10 9.64 2.60 1.38
CA PHE A 10 8.72 1.52 1.72
C PHE A 10 8.14 0.80 0.51
N ALA A 11 7.75 1.54 -0.54
CA ALA A 11 7.27 0.92 -1.77
C ALA A 11 8.30 -0.08 -2.33
N ARG A 12 9.59 0.26 -2.26
CA ARG A 12 10.70 -0.62 -2.62
C ARG A 12 10.88 -1.79 -1.64
N ASP A 13 10.74 -1.57 -0.33
CA ASP A 13 10.82 -2.64 0.67
C ASP A 13 9.73 -3.70 0.48
N GLU A 14 8.54 -3.28 0.05
CA GLU A 14 7.41 -4.18 -0.23
C GLU A 14 7.66 -5.05 -1.47
N GLY A 15 8.41 -4.53 -2.45
CA GLY A 15 9.00 -5.34 -3.50
C GLY A 15 8.07 -5.67 -4.68
N GLU A 16 6.98 -4.91 -4.87
CA GLU A 16 6.03 -5.13 -5.98
C GLU A 16 6.46 -4.47 -7.30
N GLU A 17 6.00 -5.05 -8.42
CA GLU A 17 6.13 -4.50 -9.79
C GLU A 17 7.56 -4.03 -10.12
N ASP A 18 7.74 -2.76 -10.48
CA ASP A 18 9.01 -2.13 -10.87
C ASP A 18 9.71 -1.40 -9.71
N LEU A 19 9.27 -1.63 -8.46
CA LEU A 19 9.78 -1.02 -7.24
C LEU A 19 9.58 0.52 -7.17
N SER A 20 8.74 1.09 -8.03
CA SER A 20 8.45 2.52 -8.04
C SER A 20 7.31 2.90 -7.08
N LEU A 21 7.37 4.11 -6.54
CA LEU A 21 6.26 4.65 -5.75
C LEU A 21 4.98 4.83 -6.61
N GLU A 22 5.14 5.07 -7.90
CA GLU A 22 4.00 5.23 -8.82
C GLU A 22 3.25 3.92 -9.04
N SER A 23 3.96 2.82 -9.33
CA SER A 23 3.34 1.51 -9.50
C SER A 23 2.69 1.04 -8.20
N TRP A 24 3.37 1.23 -7.06
CA TRP A 24 2.82 0.98 -5.73
C TRP A 24 1.50 1.74 -5.51
N ARG A 25 1.46 3.05 -5.77
CA ARG A 25 0.25 3.87 -5.63
C ARG A 25 -0.86 3.39 -6.57
N ALA A 26 -0.54 3.08 -7.81
CA ALA A 26 -1.53 2.62 -8.77
C ALA A 26 -2.15 1.27 -8.36
N GLY A 27 -1.32 0.31 -7.93
CA GLY A 27 -1.76 -1.00 -7.45
C GLY A 27 -2.61 -0.89 -6.19
N HIS A 28 -2.11 -0.18 -5.18
CA HIS A 28 -2.78 -0.03 -3.90
C HIS A 28 -4.08 0.77 -3.99
N LYS A 29 -4.13 1.83 -4.80
CA LYS A 29 -5.39 2.56 -5.05
C LYS A 29 -6.46 1.64 -5.65
N ARG A 30 -6.10 0.79 -6.63
CA ARG A 30 -7.03 -0.19 -7.22
C ARG A 30 -7.50 -1.21 -6.18
N PHE A 31 -6.58 -1.72 -5.37
CA PHE A 31 -6.89 -2.68 -4.30
C PHE A 31 -7.87 -2.07 -3.29
N PHE A 32 -7.50 -0.94 -2.66
CA PHE A 32 -8.31 -0.32 -1.62
C PHE A 32 -9.65 0.19 -2.13
N THR A 33 -9.72 0.73 -3.36
CA THR A 33 -11.00 1.15 -3.96
C THR A 33 -11.98 -0.02 -4.05
N ARG A 34 -11.48 -1.21 -4.44
CA ARG A 34 -12.30 -2.41 -4.54
C ARG A 34 -12.72 -2.94 -3.17
N THR A 35 -11.78 -3.09 -2.24
CA THR A 35 -12.04 -3.77 -0.96
C THR A 35 -12.77 -2.89 0.05
N LEU A 36 -12.55 -1.58 0.05
CA LEU A 36 -13.26 -0.66 0.95
C LEU A 36 -14.75 -0.57 0.60
N ALA A 37 -15.10 -0.69 -0.69
CA ALA A 37 -16.48 -0.67 -1.14
C ALA A 37 -17.31 -1.81 -0.52
N GLU A 38 -16.70 -2.97 -0.26
CA GLU A 38 -17.35 -4.13 0.37
C GLU A 38 -17.79 -3.87 1.82
N ILE A 39 -17.19 -2.88 2.49
CA ILE A 39 -17.53 -2.46 3.85
C ILE A 39 -18.19 -1.07 3.91
N GLY A 40 -18.70 -0.57 2.77
CA GLY A 40 -19.34 0.73 2.69
C GLY A 40 -18.38 1.89 3.01
N ARG A 41 -17.14 1.80 2.52
CA ARG A 41 -16.12 2.85 2.61
C ARG A 41 -15.57 3.16 1.22
N GLU A 42 -15.00 4.36 1.08
CA GLU A 42 -14.36 4.81 -0.14
C GLU A 42 -12.86 5.02 0.09
N PHE A 43 -12.07 4.84 -0.96
CA PHE A 43 -10.66 5.17 -0.92
C PHE A 43 -10.47 6.66 -0.66
N SER A 44 -9.53 6.98 0.23
CA SER A 44 -9.06 8.35 0.44
C SER A 44 -7.55 8.36 0.55
N GLU A 45 -6.91 9.39 -0.01
CA GLU A 45 -5.46 9.55 0.07
C GLU A 45 -4.95 9.77 1.50
N ASP A 46 -5.81 10.23 2.40
CA ASP A 46 -5.48 10.45 3.81
C ASP A 46 -5.81 9.26 4.72
N MET A 47 -6.29 8.14 4.16
CA MET A 47 -6.65 6.96 4.94
C MET A 47 -5.43 6.41 5.70
N PRO A 48 -5.60 5.95 6.95
CA PRO A 48 -4.50 5.38 7.71
C PRO A 48 -4.10 4.02 7.12
N LEU A 49 -2.79 3.81 6.99
CA LEU A 49 -2.19 2.52 6.67
C LEU A 49 -1.38 1.99 7.85
N ILE A 50 -1.53 0.70 8.09
CA ILE A 50 -0.62 -0.09 8.91
C ILE A 50 0.47 -0.59 7.95
N CYS A 51 1.70 -0.13 8.17
CA CYS A 51 2.85 -0.50 7.34
C CYS A 51 3.76 -1.41 8.16
N GLU A 52 3.95 -2.63 7.70
CA GLU A 52 4.70 -3.66 8.41
C GLU A 52 5.96 -4.03 7.63
N ARG A 53 7.03 -4.32 8.36
CA ARG A 53 8.25 -4.93 7.81
C ARG A 53 8.50 -6.22 8.56
N PHE A 54 8.78 -7.28 7.83
CA PHE A 54 8.98 -8.61 8.41
C PHE A 54 10.16 -9.33 7.75
N ARG A 55 10.58 -10.40 8.40
CA ARG A 55 11.63 -11.29 7.91
C ARG A 55 11.15 -12.73 7.99
N VAL A 56 11.39 -13.49 6.92
CA VAL A 56 11.19 -14.94 6.91
C VAL A 56 12.22 -15.60 7.84
N ILE A 57 11.75 -16.34 8.84
CA ILE A 57 12.59 -17.02 9.85
C ILE A 57 12.83 -18.50 9.57
N TYR A 58 12.08 -19.08 8.63
CA TYR A 58 12.17 -20.49 8.23
C TYR A 58 11.75 -20.64 6.76
N LYS A 59 12.40 -21.53 5.99
CA LYS A 59 12.10 -21.80 4.57
C LYS A 59 12.08 -23.29 4.29
#